data_AF-A0A941SYC8-F1
#
_entry.id   AF-A0A941SYC8-F1
#
_cell.length_a   1.000
_cell.length_b   1.000
_cell.length_c   1.000
_cell.angle_alpha   90.00
_cell.angle_beta   90.00
_cell.angle_gamma   90.00
#
_symmetry.space_group_name_H-M   'P 1'
#
loop_
_entity.id
_entity.type
_entity.pdbx_description
1 polymer ?
#
loop_
_entity_poly.entity_id
_entity_poly.type
_entity_poly.pdbx_seq_one_letter_code
_entity_poly.pdbx_strand_id
1 'polypeptide(L)'
;MSDDSATPDSKKPKIKQPPVLFAKTQAVIGKLAERLGGPIVSYWNNPRGSVCHSDVLALYDVLGRLGKHDTIHLFIKSDGGSGQVSLRLVNLLRQHCRQLVALVPLECASAATMIALGADRILMGPTAYLTAVDTSLNHALSPVDRDNERVSVSLDELTRVIRLWRDQQGDSAENPYRSLFQYVHPLVIGAVDRAESLSIMLCRELLANHIADEAAAERIATTLNSKYPSHSYPILLDEAVKIGLKAERMPAEINTLLLELNAHYSEMGQKATTDFDEMRAHGNEIVNIWEAGGVQVFYQQDKDWFYRAEERRWITMNDDSGWRRIERVGGKIRRTLLHVA
;
A
#
# COMPACT_ATOMS: atom_id res chain seq x y z
N MET A 1 -16.79 53.32 -32.09
CA MET A 1 -16.19 52.20 -32.83
C MET A 1 -15.63 51.28 -31.78
N SER A 2 -16.34 50.17 -31.58
CA SER A 2 -16.04 49.12 -30.60
C SER A 2 -14.78 48.38 -31.01
N ASP A 3 -13.78 48.40 -30.13
CA ASP A 3 -12.52 47.69 -30.29
C ASP A 3 -12.75 46.25 -29.78
N ASP A 4 -13.12 45.35 -30.71
CA ASP A 4 -13.20 43.91 -30.49
C ASP A 4 -11.78 43.36 -30.32
N SER A 5 -11.23 43.51 -29.12
CA SER A 5 -10.04 42.76 -28.72
C SER A 5 -10.44 41.32 -28.40
N ALA A 6 -10.47 40.50 -29.46
CA ALA A 6 -10.51 39.05 -29.32
C ALA A 6 -9.36 38.61 -28.41
N THR A 7 -9.70 38.13 -27.22
CA THR A 7 -8.75 37.50 -26.31
C THR A 7 -8.16 36.29 -27.02
N PRO A 8 -6.82 36.10 -26.99
CA PRO A 8 -6.19 34.99 -27.69
C PRO A 8 -6.67 33.69 -27.05
N ASP A 9 -7.29 32.85 -27.89
CA ASP A 9 -7.76 31.50 -27.58
C ASP A 9 -6.65 30.73 -26.87
N SER A 10 -6.71 30.65 -25.54
CA SER A 10 -5.69 30.00 -24.74
C SER A 10 -5.77 28.52 -25.07
N LYS A 11 -4.75 28.01 -25.79
CA LYS A 11 -4.66 26.60 -26.15
C LYS A 11 -4.90 25.76 -24.90
N LYS A 12 -6.03 25.04 -24.85
CA LYS A 12 -6.35 24.14 -23.73
C LYS A 12 -5.13 23.26 -23.44
N PRO A 13 -4.69 23.18 -22.18
CA PRO A 13 -3.49 22.44 -21.84
C PRO A 13 -3.67 20.96 -22.19
N LYS A 14 -2.64 20.36 -22.80
CA LYS A 14 -2.66 18.95 -23.18
C LYS A 14 -2.67 18.09 -21.91
N ILE A 15 -3.54 17.08 -21.86
CA ILE A 15 -3.58 16.12 -20.75
C ILE A 15 -2.23 15.41 -20.63
N LYS A 16 -1.63 15.45 -19.44
CA LYS A 16 -0.39 14.73 -19.12
C LYS A 16 -0.69 13.24 -19.12
N GLN A 17 0.17 12.47 -19.78
CA GLN A 17 0.04 11.02 -19.89
C GLN A 17 1.32 10.39 -19.33
N PRO A 18 1.25 9.60 -18.26
CA PRO A 18 2.42 8.87 -17.79
C PRO A 18 2.87 7.87 -18.87
N PRO A 19 4.18 7.63 -19.01
CA PRO A 19 4.66 6.59 -19.90
C PRO A 19 4.25 5.22 -19.36
N VAL A 20 4.13 4.25 -20.26
CA VAL A 20 3.96 2.84 -19.88
C VAL A 20 5.13 2.05 -20.45
N LEU A 21 6.04 1.65 -19.56
CA LEU A 21 7.38 1.16 -19.91
C LEU A 21 7.49 -0.36 -19.95
N PHE A 22 6.41 -1.05 -20.34
CA PHE A 22 6.29 -2.51 -20.31
C PHE A 22 7.50 -3.25 -20.91
N ALA A 23 8.04 -2.82 -22.05
CA ALA A 23 9.20 -3.49 -22.65
C ALA A 23 10.48 -3.40 -21.79
N LYS A 24 10.67 -2.26 -21.10
CA LYS A 24 11.81 -2.05 -20.19
C LYS A 24 11.63 -2.84 -18.90
N THR A 25 10.45 -2.78 -18.28
CA THR A 25 10.18 -3.54 -17.04
C THR A 25 10.28 -5.05 -17.27
N GLN A 26 9.79 -5.56 -18.39
CA GLN A 26 9.92 -6.97 -18.76
C GLN A 26 11.37 -7.43 -18.96
N ALA A 27 12.24 -6.56 -19.49
CA ALA A 27 13.66 -6.89 -19.63
C ALA A 27 14.35 -7.05 -18.26
N VAL A 28 14.00 -6.22 -17.28
CA VAL A 28 14.53 -6.32 -15.91
C VAL A 28 13.94 -7.53 -15.17
N ILE A 29 12.63 -7.78 -15.31
CA ILE A 29 11.94 -8.95 -14.76
C ILE A 29 12.57 -10.26 -15.27
N GLY A 30 12.94 -10.34 -16.55
CA GLY A 30 13.64 -11.49 -17.10
C GLY A 30 14.98 -11.75 -16.42
N LYS A 31 15.81 -10.71 -16.27
CA LYS A 31 17.11 -10.80 -15.57
C LYS A 31 16.94 -11.22 -14.10
N LEU A 32 15.93 -10.67 -13.42
CA LEU A 32 15.62 -11.01 -12.02
C LEU A 32 15.21 -12.48 -11.90
N ALA A 33 14.30 -12.96 -12.77
CA ALA A 33 13.85 -14.34 -12.74
C ALA A 33 15.00 -15.34 -12.97
N GLU A 34 15.92 -15.04 -13.89
CA GLU A 34 17.13 -15.84 -14.10
C GLU A 34 18.04 -15.89 -12.87
N ARG A 35 18.26 -14.74 -12.20
CA ARG A 35 19.13 -14.66 -11.02
C ARG A 35 18.52 -15.29 -9.77
N LEU A 36 17.20 -15.20 -9.63
CA LEU A 36 16.46 -15.75 -8.50
C LEU A 36 16.14 -17.24 -8.68
N GLY A 37 16.27 -17.78 -9.89
CA GLY A 37 15.94 -19.19 -10.19
C GLY A 37 14.44 -19.49 -10.14
N GLY A 38 13.59 -18.48 -10.30
CA GLY A 38 12.13 -18.61 -10.22
C GLY A 38 11.43 -17.34 -10.66
N PRO A 39 10.10 -17.38 -10.89
CA PRO A 39 9.35 -16.21 -11.30
C PRO A 39 9.39 -15.11 -10.24
N ILE A 40 9.33 -13.87 -10.72
CA ILE A 40 9.08 -12.68 -9.92
C ILE A 40 7.68 -12.13 -10.22
N VAL A 41 6.96 -11.78 -9.16
CA VAL A 41 5.75 -10.95 -9.20
C VAL A 41 6.10 -9.62 -8.54
N SER A 42 5.83 -8.52 -9.21
CA SER A 42 6.05 -7.17 -8.68
C SER A 42 4.72 -6.60 -8.19
N TYR A 43 4.73 -6.07 -6.98
CA TYR A 43 3.70 -5.21 -6.44
C TYR A 43 4.29 -3.85 -6.08
N TRP A 44 3.80 -2.81 -6.75
CA TRP A 44 4.30 -1.47 -6.58
C TRP A 44 3.16 -0.47 -6.45
N ASN A 45 3.26 0.44 -5.48
CA ASN A 45 2.38 1.60 -5.36
C ASN A 45 3.17 2.90 -5.45
N ASN A 46 2.61 3.89 -6.14
CA ASN A 46 3.06 5.26 -5.93
C ASN A 46 2.52 5.78 -4.57
N PRO A 47 3.00 6.94 -4.07
CA PRO A 47 2.54 7.49 -2.79
C PRO A 47 1.05 7.87 -2.70
N ARG A 48 0.30 7.76 -3.80
CA ARG A 48 -1.15 8.01 -3.89
C ARG A 48 -1.95 6.74 -4.16
N GLY A 49 -1.25 5.60 -4.29
CA GLY A 49 -1.81 4.26 -4.35
C GLY A 49 -1.96 3.67 -2.95
N SER A 50 -2.62 2.52 -2.87
CA SER A 50 -2.78 1.80 -1.61
C SER A 50 -3.11 0.33 -1.87
N VAL A 51 -2.88 -0.53 -0.87
CA VAL A 51 -3.40 -1.89 -0.84
C VAL A 51 -4.93 -1.84 -0.71
N CYS A 52 -5.64 -2.17 -1.79
CA CYS A 52 -7.08 -1.98 -1.92
C CYS A 52 -7.80 -3.22 -2.46
N HIS A 53 -9.11 -3.28 -2.29
CA HIS A 53 -9.91 -4.48 -2.60
C HIS A 53 -9.77 -4.97 -4.04
N SER A 54 -9.57 -4.07 -4.99
CA SER A 54 -9.46 -4.39 -6.42
C SER A 54 -8.09 -4.96 -6.80
N ASP A 55 -7.05 -4.82 -5.95
CA ASP A 55 -5.74 -5.47 -6.13
C ASP A 55 -5.87 -7.00 -6.18
N VAL A 56 -6.83 -7.58 -5.46
CA VAL A 56 -7.03 -9.04 -5.39
C VAL A 56 -7.32 -9.62 -6.78
N LEU A 57 -8.17 -8.95 -7.55
CA LEU A 57 -8.53 -9.40 -8.90
C LEU A 57 -7.45 -9.07 -9.93
N ALA A 58 -6.75 -7.94 -9.76
CA ALA A 58 -5.57 -7.62 -10.57
C ALA A 58 -4.46 -8.67 -10.40
N LEU A 59 -4.14 -9.04 -9.15
CA LEU A 59 -3.21 -10.11 -8.84
C LEU A 59 -3.69 -11.46 -9.38
N TYR A 60 -4.97 -11.80 -9.23
CA TYR A 60 -5.52 -13.05 -9.78
C TYR A 60 -5.32 -13.15 -11.30
N ASP A 61 -5.51 -12.06 -12.05
CA ASP A 61 -5.27 -12.02 -13.50
C ASP A 61 -3.79 -12.22 -13.87
N VAL A 62 -2.87 -11.69 -13.06
CA VAL A 62 -1.42 -11.91 -13.20
C VAL A 62 -1.04 -13.36 -12.88
N LEU A 63 -1.51 -13.89 -11.74
CA LEU A 63 -1.21 -15.27 -11.31
C LEU A 63 -1.81 -16.32 -12.25
N GLY A 64 -3.00 -16.08 -12.80
CA GLY A 64 -3.63 -16.97 -13.78
C GLY A 64 -2.79 -17.15 -15.06
N ARG A 65 -1.98 -16.14 -15.43
CA ARG A 65 -1.02 -16.23 -16.54
C ARG A 65 0.32 -16.81 -16.12
N LEU A 66 0.75 -16.52 -14.90
CA LEU A 66 2.00 -17.04 -14.36
C LEU A 66 1.94 -18.56 -14.14
N GLY A 67 0.79 -19.07 -13.72
CA GLY A 67 0.59 -20.46 -13.35
C GLY A 67 1.13 -20.80 -11.96
N LYS A 68 1.30 -22.10 -11.69
CA LYS A 68 1.83 -22.62 -10.42
C LYS A 68 3.33 -22.84 -10.50
N HIS A 69 4.04 -22.48 -9.44
CA HIS A 69 5.50 -22.63 -9.32
C HIS A 69 5.88 -23.18 -7.95
N ASP A 70 7.08 -23.75 -7.80
CA ASP A 70 7.54 -24.13 -6.46
C ASP A 70 7.79 -22.89 -5.60
N THR A 71 8.51 -21.92 -6.16
CA THR A 71 8.87 -20.66 -5.49
C THR A 71 8.40 -19.45 -6.32
N ILE A 72 7.74 -18.50 -5.68
CA ILE A 72 7.47 -17.16 -6.23
C ILE A 72 8.24 -16.12 -5.41
N HIS A 73 8.92 -15.22 -6.10
CA HIS A 73 9.55 -14.04 -5.49
C HIS A 73 8.65 -12.84 -5.66
N LEU A 74 8.29 -12.17 -4.57
CA LEU A 74 7.37 -11.03 -4.58
C LEU A 74 8.14 -9.75 -4.29
N PHE A 75 8.35 -8.90 -5.29
CA PHE A 75 8.82 -7.54 -5.06
C PHE A 75 7.69 -6.69 -4.46
N ILE A 76 7.95 -6.06 -3.31
CA ILE A 76 7.00 -5.19 -2.62
C ILE A 76 7.61 -3.79 -2.46
N LYS A 77 6.86 -2.79 -2.93
CA LYS A 77 7.05 -1.37 -2.58
C LYS A 77 5.66 -0.77 -2.37
N SER A 78 5.31 -0.42 -1.14
CA SER A 78 3.98 0.12 -0.84
C SER A 78 3.96 0.85 0.51
N ASP A 79 3.16 1.92 0.57
CA ASP A 79 2.90 2.73 1.77
C ASP A 79 1.74 2.16 2.63
N GLY A 80 1.19 1.01 2.26
CA GLY A 80 0.16 0.30 3.02
C GLY A 80 -1.26 0.47 2.46
N GLY A 81 -2.27 0.29 3.31
CA GLY A 81 -3.68 0.21 2.91
C GLY A 81 -4.46 -0.76 3.80
N SER A 82 -5.25 -1.64 3.21
CA SER A 82 -6.08 -2.60 3.95
C SER A 82 -5.32 -3.89 4.30
N GLY A 83 -5.15 -4.16 5.60
CA GLY A 83 -4.59 -5.43 6.08
C GLY A 83 -5.43 -6.67 5.71
N GLN A 84 -6.76 -6.53 5.62
CA GLN A 84 -7.63 -7.63 5.17
C GLN A 84 -7.36 -8.01 3.72
N VAL A 85 -7.04 -7.02 2.88
CA VAL A 85 -6.61 -7.28 1.50
C VAL A 85 -5.26 -7.99 1.49
N SER A 86 -4.32 -7.63 2.37
CA SER A 86 -3.03 -8.34 2.50
C SER A 86 -3.21 -9.83 2.74
N LEU A 87 -4.12 -10.23 3.64
CA LEU A 87 -4.47 -11.64 3.85
C LEU A 87 -4.98 -12.31 2.57
N ARG A 88 -5.87 -11.64 1.83
CA ARG A 88 -6.42 -12.17 0.57
C ARG A 88 -5.33 -12.30 -0.51
N LEU A 89 -4.42 -11.33 -0.62
CA LEU A 89 -3.31 -11.37 -1.58
C LEU A 89 -2.36 -12.54 -1.27
N VAL A 90 -1.97 -12.71 0.00
CA VAL A 90 -1.11 -13.81 0.43
C VAL A 90 -1.78 -15.16 0.21
N ASN A 91 -3.07 -15.30 0.53
CA ASN A 91 -3.82 -16.52 0.25
C ASN A 91 -3.82 -16.88 -1.25
N LEU A 92 -4.02 -15.90 -2.14
CA LEU A 92 -3.92 -16.13 -3.58
C LEU A 92 -2.52 -16.54 -4.04
N LEU A 93 -1.47 -15.88 -3.52
CA LEU A 93 -0.08 -16.24 -3.81
C LEU A 93 0.24 -17.67 -3.38
N ARG A 94 -0.19 -18.07 -2.17
CA ARG A 94 0.00 -19.43 -1.63
C ARG A 94 -0.75 -20.52 -2.40
N GLN A 95 -1.83 -20.18 -3.11
CA GLN A 95 -2.47 -21.11 -4.05
C GLN A 95 -1.64 -21.37 -5.31
N HIS A 96 -0.69 -20.49 -5.62
CA HIS A 96 0.16 -20.52 -6.81
C HIS A 96 1.63 -20.87 -6.52
N CYS A 97 2.05 -20.92 -5.26
CA CYS A 97 3.40 -21.34 -4.87
C CYS A 97 3.46 -22.12 -3.56
N ARG A 98 4.46 -23.00 -3.44
CA ARG A 98 4.80 -23.66 -2.17
C ARG A 98 5.61 -22.73 -1.29
N GLN A 99 6.58 -22.02 -1.88
CA GLN A 99 7.43 -21.05 -1.22
C GLN A 99 7.20 -19.64 -1.77
N LEU A 100 7.03 -18.68 -0.87
CA LEU A 100 6.90 -17.25 -1.16
C LEU A 100 8.08 -16.52 -0.52
N VAL A 101 8.84 -15.78 -1.33
CA VAL A 101 9.97 -14.97 -0.85
C VAL A 101 9.66 -13.51 -1.11
N ALA A 102 9.55 -12.70 -0.06
CA ALA A 102 9.36 -11.26 -0.19
C ALA A 102 10.70 -10.58 -0.49
N LEU A 103 10.72 -9.74 -1.54
CA LEU A 103 11.84 -8.89 -1.91
C LEU A 103 11.47 -7.44 -1.57
N VAL A 104 12.12 -6.88 -0.56
CA VAL A 104 11.84 -5.53 -0.05
C VAL A 104 13.10 -4.68 -0.21
N PRO A 105 13.29 -3.97 -1.34
CA PRO A 105 14.44 -3.08 -1.54
C PRO A 105 14.24 -1.69 -0.92
N LEU A 106 12.98 -1.31 -0.66
CA LEU A 106 12.52 0.05 -0.35
C LEU A 106 11.45 0.00 0.77
N GLU A 107 10.53 0.96 0.79
CA GLU A 107 9.44 1.01 1.76
C GLU A 107 8.43 -0.14 1.62
N CYS A 108 8.06 -0.73 2.75
CA CYS A 108 7.03 -1.75 2.83
C CYS A 108 6.25 -1.52 4.13
N ALA A 109 5.32 -0.57 4.10
CA ALA A 109 4.65 -0.06 5.28
C ALA A 109 3.29 -0.73 5.53
N SER A 110 2.93 -0.87 6.81
CA SER A 110 1.59 -1.21 7.30
C SER A 110 1.02 -2.48 6.63
N ALA A 111 -0.05 -2.37 5.83
CA ALA A 111 -0.59 -3.51 5.10
C ALA A 111 0.44 -4.22 4.18
N ALA A 112 1.43 -3.51 3.64
CA ALA A 112 2.50 -4.13 2.88
C ALA A 112 3.45 -4.95 3.76
N THR A 113 3.73 -4.49 4.98
CA THR A 113 4.43 -5.30 6.00
C THR A 113 3.66 -6.60 6.22
N MET A 114 2.33 -6.55 6.38
CA MET A 114 1.50 -7.77 6.50
C MET A 114 1.67 -8.72 5.30
N ILE A 115 1.70 -8.21 4.06
CA ILE A 115 1.99 -9.07 2.88
C ILE A 115 3.35 -9.76 3.03
N ALA A 116 4.38 -9.03 3.47
CA ALA A 116 5.71 -9.59 3.72
C ALA A 116 5.73 -10.63 4.86
N LEU A 117 4.92 -10.46 5.92
CA LEU A 117 4.77 -11.46 6.98
C LEU A 117 4.24 -12.79 6.47
N GLY A 118 3.44 -12.76 5.39
CA GLY A 118 2.92 -13.95 4.72
C GLY A 118 3.97 -14.75 3.96
N ALA A 119 5.16 -14.21 3.72
CA ALA A 119 6.25 -14.86 3.00
C ALA A 119 7.15 -15.71 3.91
N ASP A 120 7.69 -16.80 3.39
CA ASP A 120 8.58 -17.70 4.14
C ASP A 120 9.91 -17.05 4.53
N ARG A 121 10.37 -16.09 3.71
CA ARG A 121 11.60 -15.32 3.88
C ARG A 121 11.40 -13.90 3.37
N ILE A 122 12.08 -12.95 4.00
CA ILE A 122 12.09 -11.53 3.60
C ILE A 122 13.53 -11.13 3.26
N LEU A 123 13.82 -10.88 1.99
CA LEU A 123 15.09 -10.31 1.56
C LEU A 123 14.98 -8.79 1.64
N MET A 124 15.76 -8.16 2.52
CA MET A 124 15.75 -6.71 2.70
C MET A 124 16.97 -6.06 2.05
N GLY A 125 16.72 -5.04 1.23
CA GLY A 125 17.74 -4.16 0.68
C GLY A 125 18.34 -3.20 1.73
N PRO A 126 19.43 -2.49 1.40
CA PRO A 126 20.10 -1.59 2.34
C PRO A 126 19.28 -0.34 2.73
N THR A 127 18.33 0.07 1.88
CA THR A 127 17.41 1.19 2.10
C THR A 127 16.02 0.75 2.56
N ALA A 128 15.84 -0.56 2.75
CA ALA A 128 14.55 -1.13 3.03
C ALA A 128 14.14 -0.91 4.48
N TYR A 129 12.84 -0.72 4.69
CA TYR A 129 12.26 -0.71 6.02
C TYR A 129 10.83 -1.27 5.97
N LEU A 130 10.48 -2.01 7.02
CA LEU A 130 9.10 -2.33 7.35
C LEU A 130 8.58 -1.26 8.32
N THR A 131 7.28 -1.24 8.58
CA THR A 131 6.72 -0.36 9.62
C THR A 131 5.80 -1.14 10.55
N ALA A 132 5.33 -0.47 11.61
CA ALA A 132 4.30 -1.01 12.47
C ALA A 132 3.01 -1.25 11.70
N VAL A 133 2.18 -2.13 12.25
CA VAL A 133 0.89 -2.57 11.69
C VAL A 133 -0.28 -2.19 12.60
N ASP A 134 -0.05 -1.31 13.57
CA ASP A 134 -1.10 -0.71 14.37
C ASP A 134 -2.14 -0.03 13.49
N THR A 135 -3.39 -0.09 13.93
CA THR A 135 -4.52 0.46 13.19
C THR A 135 -5.01 1.73 13.86
N SER A 136 -4.99 2.82 13.10
CA SER A 136 -5.83 3.98 13.36
C SER A 136 -7.05 3.94 12.43
N LEU A 137 -8.16 4.56 12.82
CA LEU A 137 -9.35 4.61 11.97
C LEU A 137 -10.11 5.93 12.03
N ASN A 138 -10.72 6.26 10.90
CA ASN A 138 -11.69 7.34 10.73
C ASN A 138 -13.11 6.78 10.89
N HIS A 139 -13.70 6.92 12.07
CA HIS A 139 -15.07 6.50 12.36
C HIS A 139 -16.06 7.60 11.99
N ALA A 140 -17.34 7.25 11.74
CA ALA A 140 -18.40 8.24 11.52
C ALA A 140 -18.60 9.23 12.69
N LEU A 141 -18.12 8.85 13.87
CA LEU A 141 -18.20 9.59 15.13
C LEU A 141 -16.82 10.03 15.62
N SER A 142 -15.79 9.96 14.76
CA SER A 142 -14.47 10.51 15.06
C SER A 142 -14.55 12.01 15.29
N PRO A 143 -13.64 12.58 16.10
CA PRO A 143 -13.48 14.03 16.21
C PRO A 143 -13.24 14.65 14.83
N VAL A 144 -13.59 15.92 14.68
CA VAL A 144 -13.27 16.71 13.48
C VAL A 144 -12.22 17.76 13.83
N ASP A 145 -11.31 18.03 12.89
CA ASP A 145 -10.32 19.09 13.03
C ASP A 145 -10.89 20.46 12.62
N ARG A 146 -10.01 21.47 12.55
CA ARG A 146 -10.38 22.86 12.19
C ARG A 146 -10.85 23.01 10.74
N ASP A 147 -10.47 22.08 9.88
CA ASP A 147 -10.82 22.05 8.47
C ASP A 147 -12.04 21.17 8.19
N ASN A 148 -12.71 20.69 9.26
CA ASN A 148 -13.89 19.82 9.22
C ASN A 148 -13.61 18.42 8.64
N GLU A 149 -12.35 17.99 8.71
CA GLU A 149 -11.93 16.64 8.35
C GLU A 149 -11.95 15.73 9.58
N ARG A 150 -12.29 14.45 9.36
CA ARG A 150 -12.32 13.46 10.45
C ARG A 150 -10.90 13.13 10.87
N VAL A 151 -10.66 13.22 12.18
CA VAL A 151 -9.39 12.85 12.81
C VAL A 151 -9.35 11.33 13.01
N SER A 152 -8.26 10.72 12.54
CA SER A 152 -8.01 9.30 12.78
C SER A 152 -7.67 9.08 14.25
N VAL A 153 -8.30 8.08 14.86
CA VAL A 153 -8.06 7.74 16.26
C VAL A 153 -7.29 6.43 16.32
N SER A 154 -6.20 6.40 17.10
CA SER A 154 -5.41 5.21 17.40
C SER A 154 -5.69 4.71 18.82
N LEU A 155 -5.81 3.39 18.99
CA LEU A 155 -5.95 2.79 20.32
C LEU A 155 -4.65 2.90 21.14
N ASP A 156 -3.48 2.82 20.47
CA ASP A 156 -2.19 3.01 21.14
C ASP A 156 -2.09 4.41 21.74
N GLU A 157 -2.50 5.45 20.99
CA GLU A 157 -2.52 6.83 21.49
C GLU A 157 -3.45 6.99 22.69
N LEU A 158 -4.67 6.44 22.62
CA LEU A 158 -5.62 6.45 23.74
C LEU A 158 -5.04 5.76 24.98
N THR A 159 -4.41 4.60 24.79
CA THR A 159 -3.81 3.81 25.87
C THR A 159 -2.61 4.53 26.48
N ARG A 160 -1.80 5.23 25.67
CA ARG A 160 -0.70 6.09 26.16
C ARG A 160 -1.20 7.24 27.00
N VAL A 161 -2.27 7.91 26.59
CA VAL A 161 -2.90 8.98 27.38
C VAL A 161 -3.38 8.44 28.72
N ILE A 162 -4.06 7.29 28.73
CA ILE A 162 -4.53 6.63 29.97
C ILE A 162 -3.35 6.25 30.86
N ARG A 163 -2.26 5.70 30.29
CA ARG A 163 -1.05 5.34 31.02
C ARG A 163 -0.40 6.57 31.66
N LEU A 164 -0.17 7.63 30.89
CA LEU A 164 0.41 8.88 31.39
C LEU A 164 -0.45 9.50 32.50
N TRP A 165 -1.78 9.44 32.37
CA TRP A 165 -2.70 9.91 33.41
C TRP A 165 -2.53 9.11 34.71
N ARG A 166 -2.49 7.77 34.63
CA ARG A 166 -2.30 6.89 35.79
C ARG A 166 -0.94 7.12 36.46
N ASP A 167 0.11 7.29 35.67
CA ASP A 167 1.47 7.52 36.17
C ASP A 167 1.59 8.85 36.94
N GLN A 168 0.76 9.86 36.63
CA GLN A 168 0.78 11.17 37.29
C GLN A 168 -0.20 11.33 38.46
N GLN A 169 -1.28 10.53 38.51
CA GLN A 169 -2.37 10.70 39.48
C GLN A 169 -2.20 9.94 40.81
N GLY A 170 -1.18 9.08 40.94
CA GLY A 170 -1.09 8.17 42.09
C GLY A 170 -2.31 7.24 42.21
N ASP A 171 -2.67 6.82 43.44
CA ASP A 171 -3.79 5.88 43.72
C ASP A 171 -5.21 6.47 43.53
N SER A 172 -5.38 7.56 42.76
CA SER A 172 -6.70 8.13 42.50
C SER A 172 -7.56 7.20 41.63
N ALA A 173 -8.74 6.83 42.13
CA ALA A 173 -9.66 5.86 41.51
C ALA A 173 -10.58 6.46 40.41
N GLU A 174 -10.31 7.68 39.93
CA GLU A 174 -11.15 8.29 38.88
C GLU A 174 -11.05 7.52 37.56
N ASN A 175 -12.19 7.40 36.87
CA ASN A 175 -12.22 6.74 35.57
C ASN A 175 -11.79 7.72 34.45
N PRO A 176 -10.61 7.52 33.81
CA PRO A 176 -10.10 8.44 32.79
C PRO A 176 -11.00 8.51 31.55
N TYR A 177 -11.78 7.47 31.28
CA TYR A 177 -12.70 7.45 30.15
C TYR A 177 -13.80 8.50 30.24
N ARG A 178 -14.21 8.90 31.46
CA ARG A 178 -15.25 9.93 31.62
C ARG A 178 -14.84 11.25 30.96
N SER A 179 -13.57 11.62 31.10
CA SER A 179 -13.01 12.83 30.49
C SER A 179 -12.74 12.62 28.99
N LEU A 180 -12.24 11.45 28.59
CA LEU A 180 -11.97 11.15 27.19
C LEU A 180 -13.26 11.09 26.34
N PHE A 181 -14.37 10.59 26.88
CA PHE A 181 -15.65 10.50 26.17
C PHE A 181 -16.24 11.85 25.75
N GLN A 182 -15.76 12.95 26.34
CA GLN A 182 -16.13 14.31 25.91
C GLN A 182 -15.47 14.70 24.58
N TYR A 183 -14.36 14.04 24.22
CA TYR A 183 -13.58 14.33 23.03
C TYR A 183 -13.64 13.20 22.00
N VAL A 184 -13.68 11.94 22.46
CA VAL A 184 -13.70 10.75 21.61
C VAL A 184 -14.92 9.90 21.96
N HIS A 185 -15.85 9.78 21.01
CA HIS A 185 -17.09 9.05 21.23
C HIS A 185 -16.83 7.57 21.59
N PRO A 186 -17.53 6.96 22.58
CA PRO A 186 -17.27 5.58 23.04
C PRO A 186 -17.29 4.51 21.93
N LEU A 187 -18.18 4.65 20.94
CA LEU A 187 -18.20 3.76 19.77
C LEU A 187 -16.93 3.81 18.92
N VAL A 188 -16.20 4.93 18.92
CA VAL A 188 -14.89 5.05 18.27
C VAL A 188 -13.86 4.23 19.03
N ILE A 189 -13.86 4.31 20.37
CA ILE A 189 -12.98 3.51 21.24
C ILE A 189 -13.22 2.02 21.01
N GLY A 190 -14.48 1.59 21.01
CA GLY A 190 -14.83 0.21 20.68
C GLY A 190 -14.49 -0.18 19.24
N ALA A 191 -14.48 0.76 18.29
CA ALA A 191 -14.08 0.47 16.92
C ALA A 191 -12.56 0.29 16.78
N VAL A 192 -11.75 1.10 17.48
CA VAL A 192 -10.28 0.99 17.42
C VAL A 192 -9.78 -0.27 18.12
N ASP A 193 -10.44 -0.69 19.22
CA ASP A 193 -10.19 -1.96 19.91
C ASP A 193 -10.42 -3.17 18.99
N ARG A 194 -11.54 -3.17 18.25
CA ARG A 194 -11.79 -4.21 17.24
C ARG A 194 -10.77 -4.17 16.11
N ALA A 195 -10.36 -2.98 15.66
CA ALA A 195 -9.38 -2.83 14.59
C ALA A 195 -7.98 -3.33 15.01
N GLU A 196 -7.56 -3.04 16.24
CA GLU A 196 -6.29 -3.54 16.79
C GLU A 196 -6.30 -5.07 16.90
N SER A 197 -7.38 -5.63 17.47
CA SER A 197 -7.58 -7.08 17.57
C SER A 197 -7.54 -7.75 16.21
N LEU A 198 -8.17 -7.14 15.19
CA LEU A 198 -8.12 -7.62 13.82
C LEU A 198 -6.69 -7.58 13.26
N SER A 199 -5.93 -6.50 13.48
CA SER A 199 -4.54 -6.40 13.02
C SER A 199 -3.67 -7.53 13.58
N ILE A 200 -3.76 -7.80 14.88
CA ILE A 200 -3.03 -8.90 15.53
C ILE A 200 -3.45 -10.25 14.92
N MET A 201 -4.76 -10.48 14.77
CA MET A 201 -5.28 -11.71 14.15
C MET A 201 -4.74 -11.92 12.72
N LEU A 202 -4.78 -10.88 11.88
CA LEU A 202 -4.28 -10.94 10.51
C LEU A 202 -2.78 -11.27 10.49
N CYS A 203 -1.96 -10.60 11.30
CA CYS A 203 -0.54 -10.88 11.40
C CYS A 203 -0.26 -12.34 11.82
N ARG A 204 -1.01 -12.87 12.78
CA ARG A 204 -0.88 -14.27 13.21
C ARG A 204 -1.22 -15.25 12.09
N GLU A 205 -2.34 -15.05 11.40
CA GLU A 205 -2.74 -15.91 10.27
C GLU A 205 -1.68 -15.89 9.15
N LEU A 206 -1.11 -14.71 8.87
CA LEU A 206 -0.07 -14.54 7.86
C LEU A 206 1.23 -15.25 8.27
N LEU A 207 1.67 -15.09 9.51
CA LEU A 207 2.86 -15.75 10.05
C LEU A 207 2.69 -17.28 10.15
N ALA A 208 1.47 -17.77 10.44
CA ALA A 208 1.17 -19.19 10.56
C ALA A 208 1.43 -19.99 9.28
N ASN A 209 1.54 -19.32 8.12
CA ASN A 209 1.95 -19.97 6.87
C ASN A 209 3.36 -20.59 6.93
N HIS A 210 4.23 -20.09 7.81
CA HIS A 210 5.63 -20.52 7.86
C HIS A 210 6.25 -20.55 9.27
N ILE A 211 5.55 -20.07 10.29
CA ILE A 211 5.94 -20.18 11.70
C ILE A 211 4.98 -21.13 12.40
N ALA A 212 5.48 -22.31 12.77
CA ALA A 212 4.67 -23.32 13.48
C ALA A 212 4.50 -23.02 14.99
N ASP A 213 5.43 -22.26 15.60
CA ASP A 213 5.29 -21.82 16.99
C ASP A 213 4.29 -20.67 17.08
N GLU A 214 3.05 -20.99 17.47
CA GLU A 214 1.98 -20.01 17.67
C GLU A 214 2.35 -18.92 18.68
N ALA A 215 3.11 -19.25 19.73
CA ALA A 215 3.54 -18.27 20.72
C ALA A 215 4.60 -17.32 20.13
N ALA A 216 5.46 -17.79 19.22
CA ALA A 216 6.35 -16.90 18.47
C ALA A 216 5.58 -15.98 17.53
N ALA A 217 4.60 -16.53 16.79
CA ALA A 217 3.76 -15.72 15.90
C ALA A 217 2.98 -14.64 16.68
N GLU A 218 2.41 -14.98 17.84
CA GLU A 218 1.76 -14.02 18.75
C GLU A 218 2.73 -12.92 19.18
N ARG A 219 3.92 -13.28 19.70
CA ARG A 219 4.92 -12.30 20.14
C ARG A 219 5.33 -11.34 19.03
N ILE A 220 5.52 -11.84 17.81
CA ILE A 220 5.86 -11.01 16.63
C ILE A 220 4.69 -10.08 16.31
N ALA A 221 3.46 -10.60 16.24
CA ALA A 221 2.27 -9.82 15.91
C ALA A 221 2.03 -8.69 16.93
N THR A 222 2.07 -8.99 18.24
CA THR A 222 1.94 -7.99 19.30
C THR A 222 3.09 -6.97 19.25
N THR A 223 4.31 -7.41 18.94
CA THR A 223 5.47 -6.51 18.83
C THR A 223 5.29 -5.50 17.69
N LEU A 224 4.88 -5.97 16.50
CA LEU A 224 4.65 -5.12 15.33
C LEU A 224 3.48 -4.17 15.52
N ASN A 225 2.51 -4.52 16.38
CA ASN A 225 1.37 -3.69 16.66
C ASN A 225 1.68 -2.63 17.74
N SER A 226 2.23 -3.01 18.90
CA SER A 226 2.20 -2.11 20.07
C SER A 226 3.58 -1.64 20.57
N LYS A 227 4.71 -2.20 20.09
CA LYS A 227 6.04 -1.86 20.63
C LYS A 227 6.54 -0.50 20.16
N TYR A 228 6.26 -0.15 18.90
CA TYR A 228 6.90 0.99 18.25
C TYR A 228 6.22 2.31 18.60
N PRO A 229 6.97 3.42 18.73
CA PRO A 229 6.43 4.69 19.20
C PRO A 229 5.67 5.49 18.12
N SER A 230 5.68 5.02 16.88
CA SER A 230 5.04 5.66 15.74
C SER A 230 4.70 4.61 14.69
N HIS A 231 3.55 4.79 14.03
CA HIS A 231 3.14 3.95 12.90
C HIS A 231 4.21 3.92 11.79
N SER A 232 4.90 5.05 11.57
CA SER A 232 5.95 5.21 10.56
C SER A 232 7.35 4.84 11.06
N TYR A 233 7.48 4.22 12.25
CA TYR A 233 8.78 3.84 12.78
C TYR A 233 9.46 2.83 11.84
N PRO A 234 10.69 3.10 11.36
CA PRO A 234 11.35 2.22 10.41
C PRO A 234 11.92 1.00 11.12
N ILE A 235 11.38 -0.17 10.80
CA ILE A 235 11.88 -1.47 11.24
C ILE A 235 12.90 -1.94 10.20
N LEU A 236 14.17 -1.69 10.50
CA LEU A 236 15.31 -2.09 9.66
C LEU A 236 15.63 -3.58 9.85
N LEU A 237 16.48 -4.13 8.97
CA LEU A 237 16.85 -5.56 8.95
C LEU A 237 17.21 -6.14 10.32
N ASP A 238 18.10 -5.50 11.07
CA ASP A 238 18.55 -6.04 12.36
C ASP A 238 17.43 -6.09 13.40
N GLU A 239 16.52 -5.11 13.39
CA GLU A 239 15.33 -5.12 14.26
C GLU A 239 14.32 -6.17 13.78
N ALA A 240 14.11 -6.32 12.47
CA ALA A 240 13.25 -7.36 11.89
C ALA A 240 13.71 -8.78 12.30
N VAL A 241 15.01 -9.04 12.25
CA VAL A 241 15.60 -10.30 12.75
C VAL A 241 15.41 -10.43 14.25
N LYS A 242 15.68 -9.35 15.02
CA LYS A 242 15.57 -9.35 16.49
C LYS A 242 14.15 -9.63 17.00
N ILE A 243 13.12 -9.16 16.30
CA ILE A 243 11.73 -9.45 16.68
C ILE A 243 11.27 -10.86 16.27
N GLY A 244 12.03 -11.57 15.44
CA GLY A 244 11.77 -12.96 15.07
C GLY A 244 11.30 -13.17 13.62
N LEU A 245 11.35 -12.15 12.76
CA LEU A 245 11.08 -12.34 11.33
C LEU A 245 12.22 -13.10 10.67
N LYS A 246 11.89 -13.96 9.70
CA LYS A 246 12.87 -14.64 8.82
C LYS A 246 13.38 -13.67 7.74
N ALA A 247 14.02 -12.60 8.20
CA ALA A 247 14.59 -11.56 7.37
C ALA A 247 16.09 -11.79 7.16
N GLU A 248 16.58 -11.47 5.96
CA GLU A 248 17.99 -11.58 5.62
C GLU A 248 18.40 -10.48 4.63
N ARG A 249 19.71 -10.26 4.51
CA ARG A 249 20.25 -9.26 3.59
C ARG A 249 20.06 -9.71 2.14
N MET A 250 19.47 -8.84 1.34
CA MET A 250 19.32 -9.07 -0.09
C MET A 250 20.68 -9.03 -0.81
N PRO A 251 20.96 -9.95 -1.75
CA PRO A 251 22.14 -9.87 -2.60
C PRO A 251 22.19 -8.54 -3.38
N ALA A 252 23.38 -7.94 -3.49
CA ALA A 252 23.54 -6.59 -4.03
C ALA A 252 23.10 -6.47 -5.50
N GLU A 253 23.34 -7.51 -6.28
CA GLU A 253 22.92 -7.62 -7.69
C GLU A 253 21.41 -7.68 -7.84
N ILE A 254 20.69 -8.38 -6.94
CA ILE A 254 19.23 -8.42 -6.93
C ILE A 254 18.69 -7.05 -6.55
N ASN A 255 19.23 -6.43 -5.50
CA ASN A 255 18.82 -5.09 -5.07
C ASN A 255 19.00 -4.06 -6.19
N THR A 256 20.13 -4.11 -6.92
CA THR A 256 20.40 -3.20 -8.04
C THR A 256 19.35 -3.34 -9.14
N LEU A 257 18.98 -4.56 -9.51
CA LEU A 257 17.93 -4.81 -10.51
C LEU A 257 16.54 -4.38 -10.02
N LEU A 258 16.23 -4.57 -8.74
CA LEU A 258 14.96 -4.09 -8.17
C LEU A 258 14.88 -2.57 -8.13
N LEU A 259 15.99 -1.87 -7.88
CA LEU A 259 16.05 -0.41 -7.97
C LEU A 259 15.91 0.09 -9.41
N GLU A 260 16.49 -0.61 -10.40
CA GLU A 260 16.25 -0.34 -11.83
C GLU A 260 14.77 -0.51 -12.19
N LEU A 261 14.15 -1.61 -11.72
CA LEU A 261 12.73 -1.87 -11.91
C LEU A 261 11.85 -0.79 -11.25
N ASN A 262 12.18 -0.42 -10.01
CA ASN A 262 11.50 0.67 -9.30
C ASN A 262 11.65 2.01 -10.02
N ALA A 263 12.79 2.32 -10.63
CA ALA A 263 12.97 3.55 -11.39
C ALA A 263 12.01 3.62 -12.58
N HIS A 264 11.81 2.50 -13.30
CA HIS A 264 10.80 2.43 -14.35
C HIS A 264 9.38 2.59 -13.82
N TYR A 265 9.03 1.92 -12.71
CA TYR A 265 7.71 2.11 -12.09
C TYR A 265 7.48 3.53 -11.58
N SER A 266 8.51 4.17 -11.04
CA SER A 266 8.45 5.56 -10.57
C SER A 266 8.24 6.53 -11.73
N GLU A 267 8.86 6.30 -12.88
CA GLU A 267 8.61 7.09 -14.10
C GLU A 267 7.17 6.88 -14.61
N MET A 268 6.64 5.66 -14.53
CA MET A 268 5.25 5.35 -14.88
C MET A 268 4.25 5.95 -13.89
N GLY A 269 4.56 5.96 -12.59
CA GLY A 269 3.68 6.46 -11.53
C GLY A 269 3.89 7.93 -11.15
N GLN A 270 4.63 8.68 -11.98
CA GLN A 270 4.86 10.11 -11.78
C GLN A 270 3.55 10.91 -11.74
N LYS A 271 3.57 12.08 -11.10
CA LYS A 271 2.41 12.98 -11.06
C LYS A 271 2.00 13.37 -12.47
N ALA A 272 0.74 13.15 -12.81
CA ALA A 272 0.17 13.38 -14.14
C ALA A 272 -1.13 14.19 -14.03
N THR A 273 -1.06 15.29 -13.27
CA THR A 273 -2.14 16.26 -13.14
C THR A 273 -2.01 17.37 -14.17
N THR A 274 -3.04 17.59 -14.97
CA THR A 274 -3.17 18.76 -15.84
C THR A 274 -4.15 19.74 -15.22
N ASP A 275 -3.65 20.88 -14.76
CA ASP A 275 -4.47 21.97 -14.27
C ASP A 275 -5.03 22.76 -15.47
N PHE A 276 -6.34 22.93 -15.54
CA PHE A 276 -7.01 23.75 -16.55
C PHE A 276 -7.21 25.18 -16.05
N ASP A 277 -7.52 25.32 -14.76
CA ASP A 277 -7.61 26.57 -14.00
C ASP A 277 -7.55 26.28 -12.49
N GLU A 278 -7.77 27.30 -11.65
CA GLU A 278 -7.73 27.19 -10.18
C GLU A 278 -8.75 26.21 -9.60
N MET A 279 -9.85 25.92 -10.33
CA MET A 279 -10.95 25.09 -9.85
C MET A 279 -11.07 23.78 -10.63
N ARG A 280 -10.33 23.58 -11.73
CA ARG A 280 -10.44 22.40 -12.60
C ARG A 280 -9.08 21.80 -12.90
N ALA A 281 -8.96 20.51 -12.64
CA ALA A 281 -7.79 19.72 -13.01
C ALA A 281 -8.21 18.34 -13.50
N HIS A 282 -7.33 17.66 -14.24
CA HIS A 282 -7.50 16.27 -14.64
C HIS A 282 -6.33 15.45 -14.13
N GLY A 283 -6.62 14.36 -13.42
CA GLY A 283 -5.63 13.39 -12.93
C GLY A 283 -5.61 12.17 -13.83
N ASN A 284 -4.42 11.74 -14.23
CA ASN A 284 -4.25 10.63 -15.17
C ASN A 284 -3.12 9.66 -14.76
N GLU A 285 -3.01 9.38 -13.47
CA GLU A 285 -1.82 8.78 -12.84
C GLU A 285 -1.92 7.27 -12.69
N ILE A 286 -0.79 6.57 -12.87
CA ILE A 286 -0.69 5.16 -12.51
C ILE A 286 -0.32 5.05 -11.03
N VAL A 287 -1.20 4.43 -10.24
CA VAL A 287 -1.07 4.41 -8.77
C VAL A 287 -0.71 3.03 -8.22
N ASN A 288 -1.19 1.96 -8.85
CA ASN A 288 -0.88 0.58 -8.47
C ASN A 288 -0.41 -0.21 -9.69
N ILE A 289 0.59 -1.07 -9.51
CA ILE A 289 1.11 -1.97 -10.55
C ILE A 289 1.28 -3.37 -9.96
N TRP A 290 0.71 -4.34 -10.66
CA TRP A 290 1.02 -5.76 -10.57
C TRP A 290 1.69 -6.20 -11.87
N GLU A 291 2.83 -6.88 -11.79
CA GLU A 291 3.52 -7.34 -13.00
C GLU A 291 4.21 -8.68 -12.78
N ALA A 292 4.21 -9.52 -13.81
CA ALA A 292 5.03 -10.73 -13.87
C ALA A 292 5.54 -10.91 -15.31
N GLY A 293 6.27 -12.00 -15.57
CA GLY A 293 6.71 -12.33 -16.92
C GLY A 293 5.53 -12.40 -17.91
N GLY A 294 5.57 -11.56 -18.94
CA GLY A 294 4.60 -11.52 -20.03
C GLY A 294 3.33 -10.69 -19.78
N VAL A 295 3.09 -10.19 -18.56
CA VAL A 295 1.87 -9.43 -18.22
C VAL A 295 2.12 -8.33 -17.19
N GLN A 296 1.53 -7.16 -17.42
CA GLN A 296 1.47 -6.04 -16.51
C GLN A 296 0.02 -5.58 -16.35
N VAL A 297 -0.45 -5.43 -15.13
CA VAL A 297 -1.78 -4.93 -14.78
C VAL A 297 -1.59 -3.73 -13.87
N PHE A 298 -2.13 -2.57 -14.25
CA PHE A 298 -1.97 -1.35 -13.47
C PHE A 298 -3.28 -0.58 -13.35
N TYR A 299 -3.46 0.09 -12.21
CA TYR A 299 -4.59 0.97 -11.97
C TYR A 299 -4.19 2.38 -12.35
N GLN A 300 -4.94 2.97 -13.28
CA GLN A 300 -4.79 4.39 -13.60
C GLN A 300 -5.99 5.14 -13.02
N GLN A 301 -5.72 6.22 -12.29
CA GLN A 301 -6.71 7.23 -11.97
C GLN A 301 -6.86 8.13 -13.19
N ASP A 302 -8.04 8.16 -13.79
CA ASP A 302 -8.33 8.90 -15.02
C ASP A 302 -9.65 9.64 -14.79
N LYS A 303 -9.55 10.87 -14.27
CA LYS A 303 -10.72 11.58 -13.76
C LYS A 303 -10.52 13.09 -13.67
N ASP A 304 -11.63 13.81 -13.76
CA ASP A 304 -11.67 15.25 -13.58
C ASP A 304 -11.91 15.61 -12.12
N TRP A 305 -11.25 16.67 -11.68
CA TRP A 305 -11.38 17.29 -10.38
C TRP A 305 -11.99 18.67 -10.54
N PHE A 306 -13.02 18.95 -9.77
CA PHE A 306 -13.63 20.28 -9.68
C PHE A 306 -13.72 20.74 -8.24
N TYR A 307 -13.16 21.91 -7.91
CA TYR A 307 -13.26 22.48 -6.58
C TYR A 307 -14.60 23.22 -6.42
N ARG A 308 -15.44 22.77 -5.49
CA ARG A 308 -16.67 23.48 -5.11
C ARG A 308 -16.36 24.44 -3.96
N ALA A 309 -16.27 25.73 -4.27
CA ALA A 309 -15.96 26.76 -3.28
C ALA A 309 -16.97 26.82 -2.13
N GLU A 310 -18.26 26.66 -2.42
CA GLU A 310 -19.36 26.68 -1.44
C GLU A 310 -19.24 25.57 -0.39
N GLU A 311 -18.79 24.39 -0.82
CA GLU A 311 -18.63 23.19 0.02
C GLU A 311 -17.18 23.04 0.53
N ARG A 312 -16.28 23.92 0.11
CA ARG A 312 -14.82 23.91 0.39
C ARG A 312 -14.17 22.53 0.15
N ARG A 313 -14.59 21.83 -0.91
CA ARG A 313 -14.06 20.49 -1.23
C ARG A 313 -13.90 20.25 -2.72
N TRP A 314 -12.99 19.35 -3.06
CA TRP A 314 -12.84 18.80 -4.40
C TRP A 314 -13.89 17.72 -4.64
N ILE A 315 -14.56 17.77 -5.79
CA ILE A 315 -15.42 16.70 -6.28
C ILE A 315 -14.79 16.05 -7.51
N THR A 316 -15.01 14.74 -7.64
CA THR A 316 -14.61 13.98 -8.82
C THR A 316 -15.74 13.99 -9.87
N MET A 317 -15.39 14.17 -11.13
CA MET A 317 -16.28 14.07 -12.29
C MET A 317 -15.60 13.25 -13.39
N ASN A 318 -16.39 12.70 -14.33
CA ASN A 318 -15.88 11.93 -15.49
C ASN A 318 -14.83 10.89 -15.10
N ASP A 319 -15.16 10.05 -14.10
CA ASP A 319 -14.21 9.08 -13.55
C ASP A 319 -14.17 7.81 -14.41
N ASP A 320 -13.16 7.73 -15.27
CA ASP A 320 -12.81 6.58 -16.10
C ASP A 320 -11.64 5.77 -15.49
N SER A 321 -11.39 5.93 -14.18
CA SER A 321 -10.32 5.22 -13.48
C SER A 321 -10.54 3.71 -13.50
N GLY A 322 -9.46 2.95 -13.62
CA GLY A 322 -9.58 1.50 -13.55
C GLY A 322 -8.37 0.65 -13.91
N TRP A 323 -8.62 -0.64 -13.72
CA TRP A 323 -8.02 -1.81 -14.35
C TRP A 323 -7.52 -1.62 -15.79
N ARG A 324 -6.21 -1.47 -16.06
CA ARG A 324 -5.62 -1.64 -17.39
C ARG A 324 -4.64 -2.80 -17.40
N ARG A 325 -4.66 -3.60 -18.45
CA ARG A 325 -3.76 -4.73 -18.69
C ARG A 325 -2.94 -4.52 -19.95
N ILE A 326 -1.68 -4.93 -19.88
CA ILE A 326 -0.76 -5.05 -20.99
C ILE A 326 -0.17 -6.46 -21.00
N GLU A 327 -0.21 -7.10 -22.16
CA GLU A 327 0.33 -8.46 -22.33
C GLU A 327 1.00 -8.60 -23.69
N ARG A 328 1.94 -9.55 -23.78
CA ARG A 328 2.55 -9.93 -25.05
C ARG A 328 1.81 -11.13 -25.64
N VAL A 329 1.08 -10.92 -26.74
CA VAL A 329 0.35 -11.98 -27.47
C VAL A 329 0.91 -12.07 -28.88
N GLY A 330 1.48 -13.24 -29.25
CA GLY A 330 2.04 -13.46 -30.58
C GLY A 330 3.14 -12.46 -30.98
N GLY A 331 3.97 -12.03 -30.02
CA GLY A 331 5.04 -11.05 -30.24
C GLY A 331 4.59 -9.58 -30.29
N LYS A 332 3.28 -9.29 -30.27
CA LYS A 332 2.74 -7.93 -30.21
C LYS A 332 2.30 -7.57 -28.79
N ILE A 333 2.47 -6.30 -28.43
CA ILE A 333 1.96 -5.75 -27.17
C ILE A 333 0.49 -5.42 -27.36
N ARG A 334 -0.39 -6.01 -26.53
CA ARG A 334 -1.82 -5.71 -26.49
C ARG A 334 -2.14 -4.95 -25.21
N ARG A 335 -2.96 -3.91 -25.31
CA ARG A 335 -3.51 -3.18 -24.17
C ARG A 335 -5.02 -3.39 -24.11
N THR A 336 -5.55 -3.71 -22.93
CA THR A 336 -6.98 -3.94 -22.71
C THR A 336 -7.41 -3.37 -21.36
N LEU A 337 -8.65 -2.88 -21.26
CA LEU A 337 -9.27 -2.63 -19.95
C LEU A 337 -9.55 -3.97 -19.25
N LEU A 338 -9.29 -4.01 -17.96
CA LEU A 338 -9.67 -5.09 -17.06
C LEU A 338 -10.88 -4.60 -16.27
N HIS A 339 -12.05 -5.13 -16.59
CA HIS A 339 -13.28 -4.78 -15.89
C HIS A 339 -13.33 -5.53 -14.56
N VAL A 340 -13.11 -4.79 -13.48
CA VAL A 340 -13.13 -5.27 -12.09
C VAL A 340 -14.27 -4.52 -11.42
N ALA A 341 -15.42 -5.16 -11.24
CA ALA A 341 -16.61 -4.55 -10.64
C ALA A 341 -16.56 -4.60 -9.11
#